data_AF-A0AAE9E9X6-F1
#
_entry.id   AF-A0AAE9E9X6-F1
#
_cell.length_a   1.000
_cell.length_b   1.000
_cell.length_c   1.000
_cell.angle_alpha   90.00
_cell.angle_beta   90.00
_cell.angle_gamma   90.00
#
_symmetry.space_group_name_H-M   'P 1'
#
loop_
_entity.id
_entity.type
_entity.pdbx_description
1 polymer ?
#
loop_
_entity_poly.entity_id
_entity_poly.type
_entity_poly.pdbx_seq_one_letter_code
_entity_poly.pdbx_strand_id
1 'polypeptide(L)'
;MAFSSFNSIEYHDANWVQIEDLYNLKNAKSVKLGANNDFTNSEYNMLIENWLHKEWDMFEKLEIPRYKWVSLRLHHVLEDVEVVTVRRGGQSKYVL
;
A
#
# COMPACT_ATOMS: atom_id res chain seq x y z
N MET A 1 29.07 -8.84 -7.37
CA MET A 1 28.55 -7.61 -8.00
C MET A 1 27.46 -7.07 -7.10
N ALA A 2 27.63 -5.87 -6.54
CA ALA A 2 26.62 -5.25 -5.69
C ALA A 2 25.73 -4.38 -6.57
N PHE A 3 24.50 -4.81 -6.83
CA PHE A 3 23.49 -3.96 -7.44
C PHE A 3 22.98 -3.00 -6.36
N SER A 4 23.09 -1.69 -6.58
CA SER A 4 22.51 -0.71 -5.68
C SER A 4 20.98 -0.81 -5.73
N SER A 5 20.35 -1.55 -4.82
CA SER A 5 18.89 -1.67 -4.78
C SER A 5 18.27 -0.51 -3.98
N PHE A 6 18.40 0.71 -4.51
CA PHE A 6 17.58 1.84 -4.06
C PHE A 6 16.23 1.79 -4.76
N ASN A 7 15.40 0.78 -4.45
CA ASN A 7 14.05 0.69 -5.03
C ASN A 7 13.00 1.39 -4.14
N SER A 8 13.29 2.64 -3.73
CA SER A 8 12.29 3.50 -3.08
C SER A 8 11.63 4.36 -4.14
N ILE A 9 10.31 4.29 -4.25
CA ILE A 9 9.49 5.09 -5.17
C ILE A 9 8.70 6.09 -4.34
N GLU A 10 8.92 7.38 -4.56
CA GLU A 10 8.23 8.45 -3.83
C GLU A 10 7.42 9.32 -4.79
N TYR A 11 6.10 9.32 -4.61
CA TYR A 11 5.17 10.17 -5.34
C TYR A 11 4.87 11.42 -4.51
N HIS A 12 5.79 12.40 -4.48
CA HIS A 12 5.64 13.59 -3.63
C HIS A 12 4.36 14.39 -3.89
N ASP A 13 3.98 14.54 -5.16
CA ASP A 13 2.68 15.04 -5.58
C ASP A 13 1.86 13.88 -6.16
N ALA A 14 0.93 13.35 -5.36
CA ALA A 14 0.11 12.21 -5.73
C ALA A 14 -1.25 12.60 -6.35
N ASN A 15 -1.50 13.87 -6.65
CA ASN A 15 -2.77 14.30 -7.28
C ASN A 15 -2.97 13.72 -8.70
N TRP A 16 -1.87 13.35 -9.36
CA TRP A 16 -1.87 12.87 -10.74
C TRP A 16 -1.67 11.37 -10.84
N VAL A 17 -1.40 10.70 -9.71
CA VAL A 17 -1.16 9.27 -9.66
C VAL A 17 -2.51 8.58 -9.67
N GLN A 18 -2.69 7.62 -10.56
CA GLN A 18 -3.85 6.74 -10.58
C GLN A 18 -3.51 5.46 -9.82
N ILE A 19 -4.51 4.79 -9.23
CA ILE A 19 -4.24 3.56 -8.46
C ILE A 19 -3.63 2.48 -9.36
N GLU A 20 -4.00 2.45 -10.64
CA GLU A 20 -3.51 1.55 -11.66
C GLU A 20 -2.01 1.71 -11.95
N ASP A 21 -1.45 2.91 -11.74
CA ASP A 21 -0.01 3.15 -11.86
C ASP A 21 0.79 2.28 -10.87
N LEU A 22 0.17 1.92 -9.76
CA LEU A 22 0.78 1.06 -8.74
C LEU A 22 0.70 -0.42 -9.11
N TYR A 23 -0.24 -0.86 -9.95
CA TYR A 23 -0.53 -2.28 -10.23
C TYR A 23 0.61 -3.04 -10.90
N ASN A 24 1.51 -2.32 -11.58
CA ASN A 24 2.61 -2.90 -12.34
C ASN A 24 3.97 -2.77 -11.64
N LEU A 25 3.99 -2.29 -10.40
CA LEU A 25 5.21 -2.27 -9.60
C LEU A 25 5.75 -3.69 -9.43
N LYS A 26 7.08 -3.81 -9.44
CA LYS A 26 7.77 -5.10 -9.36
C LYS A 26 8.98 -4.98 -8.45
N ASN A 27 8.91 -5.69 -7.33
CA ASN A 27 9.98 -5.81 -6.34
C ASN A 27 10.49 -4.44 -5.85
N ALA A 28 9.57 -3.49 -5.63
CA ALA A 28 9.90 -2.22 -5.02
C ALA A 28 10.18 -2.42 -3.52
N LYS A 29 11.24 -1.81 -2.99
CA LYS A 29 11.56 -1.93 -1.57
C LYS A 29 10.64 -1.06 -0.71
N SER A 30 10.29 0.12 -1.22
CA SER A 30 9.38 1.02 -0.52
C SER A 30 8.64 1.88 -1.54
N VAL A 31 7.37 2.08 -1.32
CA VAL A 31 6.53 2.99 -2.09
C VAL A 31 5.90 3.97 -1.12
N LYS A 32 6.03 5.26 -1.38
CA LYS A 32 5.44 6.30 -0.55
C LYS A 32 4.60 7.23 -1.41
N LEU A 33 3.32 7.31 -1.09
CA LEU A 33 2.41 8.26 -1.72
C LEU A 33 2.52 9.64 -1.05
N GLY A 34 2.22 10.69 -1.80
CA GLY A 34 2.01 12.02 -1.26
C GLY A 34 0.71 12.06 -0.48
N ALA A 35 0.63 12.90 0.57
CA ALA A 35 -0.57 13.00 1.42
C ALA A 35 -1.82 13.51 0.68
N ASN A 36 -1.61 14.03 -0.52
CA ASN A 36 -2.60 14.57 -1.44
C ASN A 36 -3.18 13.53 -2.42
N ASN A 37 -2.88 12.24 -2.26
CA ASN A 37 -3.66 11.21 -2.96
C ASN A 37 -5.12 11.23 -2.47
N ASP A 38 -6.06 11.03 -3.39
CA ASP A 38 -7.50 10.98 -3.15
C ASP A 38 -8.07 9.56 -3.19
N PHE A 39 -7.20 8.54 -3.25
CA PHE A 39 -7.59 7.13 -3.26
C PHE A 39 -8.50 6.76 -2.09
N THR A 40 -9.61 6.14 -2.46
CA THR A 40 -10.64 5.59 -1.59
C THR A 40 -10.18 4.30 -0.91
N ASN A 41 -10.88 3.88 0.15
CA ASN A 41 -10.59 2.59 0.79
C ASN A 41 -10.78 1.41 -0.17
N SER A 42 -11.71 1.51 -1.12
CA SER A 42 -11.98 0.46 -2.12
C SER A 42 -10.85 0.36 -3.14
N GLU A 43 -10.27 1.49 -3.58
CA GLU A 43 -9.10 1.45 -4.48
C GLU A 43 -7.87 0.83 -3.79
N TYR A 44 -7.67 1.10 -2.50
CA TYR A 44 -6.63 0.41 -1.74
C TYR A 44 -6.92 -1.08 -1.58
N ASN A 45 -8.18 -1.47 -1.41
CA ASN A 45 -8.57 -2.87 -1.39
C ASN A 45 -8.24 -3.56 -2.72
N MET A 46 -8.66 -2.99 -3.85
CA MET A 46 -8.32 -3.50 -5.19
C MET A 46 -6.81 -3.60 -5.42
N LEU A 47 -6.02 -2.65 -4.90
CA LEU A 47 -4.55 -2.71 -4.95
C LEU A 47 -3.99 -3.92 -4.19
N ILE A 48 -4.49 -4.19 -2.98
CA ILE A 48 -4.06 -5.34 -2.16
C ILE A 48 -4.51 -6.65 -2.82
N GLU A 49 -5.75 -6.74 -3.29
CA GLU A 49 -6.23 -7.91 -4.04
C GLU A 49 -5.37 -8.17 -5.28
N ASN A 50 -5.09 -7.14 -6.09
CA ASN A 50 -4.24 -7.29 -7.26
C ASN A 50 -2.83 -7.77 -6.87
N TRP A 51 -2.26 -7.26 -5.78
CA TRP A 51 -0.97 -7.73 -5.27
C TRP A 51 -0.98 -9.21 -4.91
N LEU A 52 -1.98 -9.67 -4.16
CA LEU A 52 -2.10 -11.07 -3.73
C LEU A 52 -2.27 -12.05 -4.91
N HIS A 53 -2.77 -11.58 -6.05
CA HIS A 53 -2.91 -12.39 -7.27
C HIS A 53 -1.66 -12.37 -8.19
N LYS A 54 -0.61 -11.60 -7.88
CA LYS A 54 0.62 -11.59 -8.70
C LYS A 54 1.58 -12.71 -8.30
N GLU A 55 2.31 -13.21 -9.28
CA GLU A 55 3.44 -14.14 -9.07
C GLU A 55 4.69 -13.46 -8.49
N TRP A 56 4.67 -12.14 -8.32
CA TRP A 56 5.77 -11.34 -7.79
C TRP A 56 5.27 -10.33 -6.77
N ASP A 57 6.14 -9.95 -5.85
CA ASP A 57 5.85 -8.87 -4.92
C ASP A 57 5.84 -7.54 -5.64
N MET A 58 4.77 -6.76 -5.44
CA MET A 58 4.70 -5.41 -5.99
C MET A 58 5.61 -4.46 -5.20
N PHE A 59 5.58 -4.56 -3.87
CA PHE A 59 6.41 -3.80 -2.96
C PHE A 59 6.59 -4.52 -1.60
N GLU A 60 7.69 -4.26 -0.90
CA GLU A 60 7.87 -4.72 0.49
C GLU A 60 7.16 -3.80 1.51
N LYS A 61 7.03 -2.50 1.18
CA LYS A 61 6.41 -1.49 2.04
C LYS A 61 5.63 -0.48 1.22
N LEU A 62 4.38 -0.23 1.61
CA LEU A 62 3.57 0.89 1.11
C LEU A 62 3.25 1.87 2.24
N GLU A 63 3.67 3.11 2.08
CA GLU A 63 3.43 4.21 3.00
C GLU A 63 2.37 5.16 2.42
N ILE A 64 1.24 5.25 3.13
CA ILE A 64 0.09 6.08 2.75
C ILE A 64 -0.06 7.20 3.78
N PRO A 65 0.67 8.32 3.65
CA PRO A 65 0.37 9.49 4.45
C PRO A 65 -1.01 10.04 4.05
N ARG A 66 -1.73 10.58 5.03
CA ARG A 66 -3.04 11.18 4.82
C ARG A 66 -3.13 12.50 5.57
N TYR A 67 -3.88 13.45 5.02
CA TYR A 67 -4.34 14.60 5.80
C TYR A 67 -5.33 14.13 6.89
N LYS A 68 -5.33 14.81 8.04
CA LYS A 68 -6.07 14.42 9.26
C LYS A 68 -7.56 14.08 9.07
N TRP A 69 -8.18 14.54 7.99
CA TRP A 69 -9.62 14.49 7.77
C TRP A 69 -10.09 13.28 6.94
N VAL A 70 -9.16 12.56 6.29
CA VAL A 70 -9.48 11.37 5.49
C VAL A 70 -8.91 10.15 6.20
N SER A 71 -9.78 9.37 6.85
CA SER A 71 -9.36 8.19 7.60
C SER A 71 -9.27 6.96 6.70
N LEU A 72 -8.11 6.29 6.72
CA LEU A 72 -7.96 4.95 6.17
C LEU A 72 -8.70 3.98 7.11
N ARG A 73 -9.70 3.29 6.57
CA ARG A 73 -10.52 2.32 7.28
C ARG A 73 -10.03 0.93 6.93
N LEU A 74 -9.12 0.38 7.75
CA LEU A 74 -8.48 -0.91 7.49
C LEU A 74 -9.49 -2.06 7.27
N HIS A 75 -10.65 -2.02 7.91
CA HIS A 75 -11.71 -3.02 7.70
C HIS A 75 -12.33 -2.98 6.30
N HIS A 76 -12.33 -1.83 5.62
CA HIS A 76 -12.76 -1.73 4.22
C HIS A 76 -11.60 -2.00 3.25
N VAL A 77 -10.37 -1.61 3.62
CA VAL A 77 -9.19 -1.86 2.77
C VAL A 77 -8.87 -3.35 2.67
N LEU A 78 -9.11 -4.09 3.75
CA LEU A 78 -8.85 -5.53 3.83
C LEU A 78 -10.15 -6.32 3.75
N GLU A 79 -11.22 -5.71 3.22
CA GLU A 79 -12.44 -6.43 2.88
C GLU A 79 -12.08 -7.55 1.89
N ASP A 80 -12.66 -8.74 2.07
CA ASP A 80 -12.38 -9.92 1.24
C ASP A 80 -10.93 -10.45 1.25
N VAL A 81 -10.07 -9.92 2.12
CA VAL A 81 -8.70 -10.39 2.29
C VAL A 81 -8.55 -11.21 3.58
N GLU A 82 -8.07 -12.44 3.46
CA GLU A 82 -7.75 -13.27 4.63
C GLU A 82 -6.55 -12.67 5.38
N VAL A 83 -6.75 -12.33 6.67
CA VAL A 83 -5.74 -11.67 7.50
C VAL A 83 -5.55 -12.36 8.84
N VAL A 84 -4.30 -12.55 9.25
CA VAL A 84 -3.95 -12.91 10.62
C VAL A 84 -3.85 -11.63 11.45
N THR A 85 -4.71 -11.50 12.47
CA THR A 85 -4.67 -10.35 13.38
C THR A 85 -3.86 -10.66 14.63
N VAL A 86 -2.79 -9.90 14.87
CA VAL A 86 -1.98 -9.97 16.08
C VAL A 86 -2.23 -8.74 16.94
N ARG A 87 -2.64 -8.94 18.20
CA ARG A 87 -2.85 -7.87 19.17
C ARG A 87 -1.73 -7.86 20.21
N ARG A 88 -1.01 -6.74 20.35
CA ARG A 88 0.05 -6.56 21.35
C ARG A 88 -0.01 -5.16 21.95
N GLY A 89 -0.20 -5.06 23.26
CA GLY A 89 -0.18 -3.77 23.98
C GLY A 89 -1.21 -2.74 23.50
N GLY A 90 -2.40 -3.18 23.06
CA GLY A 90 -3.45 -2.30 22.52
C GLY A 90 -3.30 -1.94 21.03
N GLN A 91 -2.20 -2.35 20.37
CA GLN A 91 -2.02 -2.21 18.93
C GLN A 91 -2.46 -3.48 18.20
N SER A 92 -3.20 -3.31 17.10
CA SER A 92 -3.54 -4.39 16.16
C SER A 92 -2.59 -4.33 14.97
N LYS A 93 -1.99 -5.48 14.64
CA LYS A 93 -1.22 -5.70 13.42
C LYS A 93 -1.96 -6.75 12.59
N TYR A 94 -1.99 -6.52 11.28
CA TYR A 94 -2.59 -7.43 10.30
C TYR A 94 -1.46 -8.00 9.46
N VAL A 95 -1.46 -9.32 9.28
CA VAL A 95 -0.50 -10.04 8.44
C VAL A 95 -1.29 -10.74 7.35
N LEU A 96 -0.87 -10.52 6.11
CA LEU A 96 -1.38 -11.14 4.90
C LEU A 96 -0.63 -12.45 4.63
#